data_AF-A0A9D9QFB5-F1
#
_entry.id   AF-A0A9D9QFB5-F1
#
_cell.length_a   1.000
_cell.length_b   1.000
_cell.length_c   1.000
_cell.angle_alpha   90.00
_cell.angle_beta   90.00
_cell.angle_gamma   90.00
#
_symmetry.space_group_name_H-M   'P 1'
#
loop_
_entity.id
_entity.type
_entity.pdbx_description
1 polymer ?
#
loop_
_entity_poly.entity_id
_entity_poly.type
_entity_poly.pdbx_seq_one_letter_code
_entity_poly.pdbx_strand_id
1 'polypeptide(L)'
;MKPWIATLLFALASSAAFAAPVYRCGGGHYSQTPCPGGAVVETTDTRSAAQRAEARRAAAEERRKGREMERERIAAEKAAQREPAIASLGPQKAASEPAKAKPQPKGKRKAKKDKDSRDFTAVAPKKAR
;
A
#
# COMPACT_ATOMS: atom_id res chain seq x y z
N MET A 1 -26.10 6.35 -45.17
CA MET A 1 -25.57 6.51 -43.80
C MET A 1 -25.26 7.98 -43.61
N LYS A 2 -25.92 8.68 -42.67
CA LYS A 2 -25.91 10.15 -42.63
C LYS A 2 -24.51 10.66 -42.20
N PRO A 3 -23.79 11.43 -43.05
CA PRO A 3 -22.43 11.90 -42.77
C PRO A 3 -22.36 12.83 -41.56
N TRP A 4 -23.51 13.39 -41.14
CA TRP A 4 -23.62 14.28 -39.99
C TRP A 4 -23.38 13.59 -38.64
N ILE A 5 -23.56 12.26 -38.57
CA ILE A 5 -23.27 11.51 -37.33
C ILE A 5 -21.75 11.45 -37.11
N ALA A 6 -20.96 11.29 -38.18
CA ALA A 6 -19.50 11.27 -38.08
C ALA A 6 -18.91 12.63 -37.70
N THR A 7 -19.50 13.74 -38.20
CA THR A 7 -19.06 15.09 -37.82
C THR A 7 -19.42 15.44 -36.37
N LEU A 8 -20.55 14.95 -35.86
CA LEU A 8 -20.97 15.21 -34.47
C LEU A 8 -20.09 14.44 -33.46
N LEU A 9 -19.67 13.22 -33.81
CA LEU A 9 -18.71 12.43 -33.02
C LEU A 9 -17.31 13.04 -32.99
N PHE A 10 -16.85 13.66 -34.09
CA PHE A 10 -15.54 14.31 -34.15
C PHE A 10 -15.48 15.62 -33.33
N ALA A 11 -16.58 16.38 -33.29
CA ALA A 11 -16.68 17.59 -32.47
C ALA A 11 -16.62 17.29 -30.96
N LEU A 12 -17.18 16.15 -30.53
CA LEU A 12 -17.19 15.76 -29.11
C LEU A 12 -15.84 15.23 -28.61
N ALA A 13 -14.94 14.81 -29.51
CA ALA A 13 -13.59 14.37 -29.15
C ALA A 13 -12.61 15.54 -28.90
N SER A 14 -13.00 16.77 -29.25
CA SER A 14 -12.13 17.95 -29.21
C SER A 14 -12.27 18.78 -27.93
N SER A 15 -13.13 18.39 -26.99
CA SER A 15 -13.24 19.04 -25.68
C SER A 15 -12.09 18.61 -24.76
N ALA A 16 -10.92 19.21 -24.98
CA ALA A 16 -9.89 19.26 -23.96
C ALA A 16 -10.46 20.04 -22.76
N ALA A 17 -10.85 19.30 -21.71
CA ALA A 17 -11.32 19.89 -20.47
C ALA A 17 -10.15 20.58 -19.76
N PHE A 18 -9.92 21.86 -20.09
CA PHE A 18 -9.10 22.72 -19.27
C PHE A 18 -9.80 22.89 -17.92
N ALA A 19 -9.12 22.50 -16.84
CA ALA A 19 -9.65 22.68 -15.48
C ALA A 19 -9.91 24.17 -15.25
N ALA A 20 -11.17 24.54 -15.04
CA ALA A 20 -11.52 25.92 -14.72
C ALA A 20 -10.86 26.30 -13.37
N PRO A 21 -10.33 27.53 -13.24
CA PRO A 21 -9.73 27.98 -11.99
C PRO A 21 -10.76 27.93 -10.87
N VAL A 22 -10.39 27.31 -9.75
CA VAL A 22 -11.24 27.25 -8.54
C VAL A 22 -10.75 28.33 -7.59
N TYR A 23 -11.68 29.13 -7.07
CA TYR A 23 -11.41 30.21 -6.14
C TYR A 23 -11.79 29.78 -4.73
N ARG A 24 -10.91 30.02 -3.76
CA ARG A 24 -11.24 29.88 -2.34
C ARG A 24 -11.84 31.20 -1.87
N CYS A 25 -13.15 31.20 -1.70
CA CYS A 25 -13.88 32.31 -1.13
C CYS A 25 -13.79 32.23 0.41
N GLY A 26 -13.92 33.37 1.09
CA GLY A 26 -13.85 33.43 2.55
C GLY A 26 -14.81 32.44 3.24
N GLY A 27 -14.48 32.03 4.47
CA GLY A 27 -15.31 31.09 5.24
C GLY A 27 -15.17 29.61 4.85
N GLY A 28 -14.21 29.25 4.00
CA GLY A 28 -13.94 27.85 3.62
C GLY A 28 -14.76 27.35 2.43
N HIS A 29 -15.42 28.25 1.70
CA HIS A 29 -16.18 27.92 0.50
C HIS A 29 -15.31 27.99 -0.76
N TYR A 30 -15.59 27.12 -1.73
CA TYR A 30 -14.91 27.14 -3.04
C TYR A 30 -15.93 27.44 -4.13
N SER A 31 -15.54 28.27 -5.11
CA SER A 31 -16.38 28.61 -6.26
C SER A 31 -15.60 28.46 -7.56
N GLN A 32 -16.30 28.12 -8.64
CA GLN A 32 -15.76 28.18 -10.01
C GLN A 32 -15.92 29.58 -10.63
N THR A 33 -16.65 30.48 -9.96
CA THR A 33 -16.75 31.90 -10.32
C THR A 33 -15.83 32.73 -9.43
N PRO A 34 -15.19 33.79 -9.98
CA PRO A 34 -14.34 34.68 -9.19
C PRO A 34 -15.17 35.39 -8.12
N CYS A 35 -14.68 35.39 -6.89
CA CYS A 35 -15.30 36.06 -5.75
C CYS A 35 -14.44 37.22 -5.25
N PRO A 36 -15.04 38.29 -4.72
CA PRO A 36 -14.30 39.45 -4.21
C PRO A 36 -13.41 39.03 -3.03
N GLY A 37 -12.10 39.24 -3.16
CA GLY A 37 -11.11 38.79 -2.18
C GLY A 37 -10.80 37.28 -2.18
N GLY A 38 -11.30 36.54 -3.17
CA GLY A 38 -10.99 35.12 -3.33
C GLY A 38 -9.59 34.88 -3.86
N ALA A 39 -8.90 33.87 -3.32
CA ALA A 39 -7.60 33.44 -3.83
C ALA A 39 -7.78 32.34 -4.88
N VAL A 40 -7.05 32.42 -6.00
CA VAL A 40 -6.98 31.35 -6.99
C VAL A 40 -6.31 30.14 -6.37
N VAL A 41 -6.96 28.98 -6.47
CA VAL A 41 -6.43 27.69 -6.05
C VAL A 41 -6.02 26.93 -7.30
N GLU A 42 -4.73 26.63 -7.40
CA GLU A 42 -4.23 25.67 -8.38
C GLU A 42 -4.75 24.28 -8.04
N THR A 43 -5.73 23.82 -8.81
CA THR A 43 -6.33 22.48 -8.69
C THR A 43 -5.69 21.47 -9.64
N THR A 44 -4.68 21.89 -10.40
CA THR A 44 -3.94 21.03 -11.31
C THR A 44 -3.07 20.03 -10.52
N ASP A 45 -3.08 18.77 -10.95
CA ASP A 45 -2.23 17.74 -10.37
C ASP A 45 -0.77 18.07 -10.67
N THR A 46 -0.02 18.47 -9.65
CA THR A 46 1.40 18.85 -9.75
C THR A 46 2.31 17.69 -10.17
N ARG A 47 1.81 16.45 -10.12
CA ARG A 47 2.57 15.28 -10.54
C ARG A 47 2.82 15.29 -12.04
N SER A 48 4.04 14.94 -12.44
CA SER A 48 4.36 14.75 -13.86
C SER A 48 3.64 13.53 -14.44
N ALA A 49 3.53 13.46 -15.77
CA ALA A 49 2.96 12.29 -16.46
C ALA A 49 3.70 10.99 -16.12
N ALA A 50 5.02 11.06 -15.95
CA ALA A 50 5.86 9.93 -15.55
C ALA A 50 5.51 9.44 -14.13
N GLN A 51 5.37 10.34 -13.17
CA GLN A 51 4.98 10.01 -11.79
C GLN A 51 3.58 9.37 -11.73
N ARG A 52 2.64 9.87 -12.55
CA ARG A 52 1.30 9.25 -12.66
C ARG A 52 1.38 7.83 -13.24
N ALA A 53 2.24 7.61 -14.24
CA ALA A 53 2.42 6.29 -14.84
C ALA A 53 3.05 5.30 -13.84
N GLU A 54 4.05 5.74 -13.08
CA GLU A 54 4.67 4.95 -12.02
C GLU A 54 3.66 4.58 -10.92
N ALA A 55 2.90 5.57 -10.41
CA ALA A 55 1.87 5.32 -9.41
C ALA A 55 0.81 4.30 -9.89
N ARG A 56 0.42 4.38 -11.17
CA ARG A 56 -0.50 3.40 -11.79
C ARG A 56 0.10 2.00 -11.86
N ARG A 57 1.40 1.88 -12.17
CA ARG A 57 2.11 0.59 -12.17
C ARG A 57 2.16 0.02 -10.76
N ALA A 58 2.57 0.79 -9.77
CA ALA A 58 2.60 0.37 -8.36
C ALA A 58 1.22 -0.09 -7.87
N ALA A 59 0.15 0.67 -8.19
CA ALA A 59 -1.21 0.29 -7.84
C ALA A 59 -1.70 -0.97 -8.57
N ALA A 60 -1.22 -1.25 -9.79
CA ALA A 60 -1.55 -2.48 -10.50
C ALA A 60 -0.87 -3.71 -9.87
N GLU A 61 0.41 -3.56 -9.50
CA GLU A 61 1.19 -4.57 -8.79
C GLU A 61 0.56 -4.91 -7.43
N GLU A 62 0.20 -3.90 -6.65
CA GLU A 62 -0.41 -4.09 -5.32
C GLU A 62 -1.76 -4.79 -5.42
N ARG A 63 -2.60 -4.40 -6.39
CA ARG A 63 -3.87 -5.10 -6.66
C ARG A 63 -3.64 -6.56 -7.06
N ARG A 64 -2.54 -6.89 -7.74
CA ARG A 64 -2.23 -8.29 -8.09
C ARG A 64 -1.87 -9.07 -6.84
N LYS A 65 -0.97 -8.55 -6.01
CA LYS A 65 -0.58 -9.18 -4.74
C LYS A 65 -1.78 -9.35 -3.80
N GLY A 66 -2.64 -8.35 -3.69
CA GLY A 66 -3.87 -8.43 -2.89
C GLY A 66 -4.78 -9.59 -3.32
N ARG A 67 -4.98 -9.78 -4.63
CA ARG A 67 -5.76 -10.91 -5.15
C ARG A 67 -5.10 -12.27 -4.91
N GLU A 68 -3.76 -12.33 -4.92
CA GLU A 68 -3.02 -13.54 -4.63
C GLU A 68 -3.19 -13.95 -3.16
N MET A 69 -3.00 -13.01 -2.24
CA MET A 69 -3.24 -13.22 -0.80
C MET A 69 -4.69 -13.63 -0.52
N GLU A 70 -5.67 -13.05 -1.21
CA GLU A 70 -7.07 -13.45 -1.07
C GLU A 70 -7.29 -14.91 -1.51
N ARG A 71 -6.69 -15.33 -2.64
CA ARG A 71 -6.77 -16.71 -3.12
C ARG A 71 -6.11 -17.67 -2.14
N GLU A 72 -4.95 -17.31 -1.61
CA GLU A 72 -4.25 -18.08 -0.58
C GLU A 72 -5.10 -18.24 0.68
N ARG A 73 -5.70 -17.14 1.18
CA ARG A 73 -6.61 -17.18 2.32
C ARG A 73 -7.76 -18.15 2.07
N ILE A 74 -8.44 -18.04 0.92
CA ILE A 74 -9.57 -18.91 0.58
C ILE A 74 -9.11 -20.37 0.46
N ALA A 75 -7.92 -20.63 -0.09
CA ALA A 75 -7.37 -21.98 -0.20
C ALA A 75 -7.05 -22.57 1.17
N ALA A 76 -6.43 -21.79 2.06
CA ALA A 76 -6.14 -22.19 3.43
C ALA A 76 -7.42 -22.46 4.23
N GLU A 77 -8.45 -21.63 4.10
CA GLU A 77 -9.75 -21.83 4.73
C GLU A 77 -10.42 -23.12 4.25
N LYS A 78 -10.40 -23.38 2.93
CA LYS A 78 -10.93 -24.64 2.37
C LYS A 78 -10.15 -25.87 2.84
N ALA A 79 -8.83 -25.76 2.97
CA ALA A 79 -8.00 -26.84 3.50
C ALA A 79 -8.30 -27.11 4.97
N ALA A 80 -8.39 -26.04 5.79
CA ALA A 80 -8.72 -26.13 7.22
C ALA A 80 -10.13 -26.69 7.46
N GLN A 81 -11.11 -26.40 6.59
CA GLN A 81 -12.45 -27.00 6.66
C GLN A 81 -12.46 -28.50 6.35
N ARG A 82 -11.49 -28.99 5.56
CA ARG A 82 -11.38 -30.41 5.19
C ARG A 82 -10.59 -31.22 6.22
N GLU A 83 -9.77 -30.57 7.04
CA GLU A 83 -9.06 -31.21 8.15
C GLU A 83 -9.99 -31.35 9.36
N PRO A 84 -10.03 -32.51 10.03
CA PRO A 84 -10.80 -32.65 11.26
C PRO A 84 -10.26 -31.71 12.33
N ALA A 85 -11.15 -30.98 13.03
CA ALA A 85 -10.82 -29.94 14.02
C ALA A 85 -9.82 -30.38 15.13
N ILE A 86 -9.61 -31.69 15.29
CA ILE A 86 -8.69 -32.29 16.27
C ILE A 86 -7.23 -32.29 15.79
N ALA A 87 -6.96 -32.19 14.48
CA ALA A 87 -5.61 -32.11 13.91
C ALA A 87 -4.92 -30.75 14.12
N SER A 88 -5.71 -29.69 14.38
CA SER A 88 -5.23 -28.31 14.59
C SER A 88 -4.62 -28.07 15.99
N LEU A 89 -4.80 -29.01 16.93
CA LEU A 89 -4.25 -28.93 18.29
C LEU A 89 -2.88 -29.62 18.42
N GLY A 90 -2.36 -30.22 17.34
CA GLY A 90 -1.00 -30.75 17.31
C GLY A 90 0.04 -29.63 17.19
N PRO A 91 1.29 -29.85 17.64
CA PRO A 91 2.35 -28.86 17.50
C PRO A 91 2.50 -28.51 16.02
N GLN A 92 2.23 -27.25 15.67
CA GLN A 92 2.42 -26.77 14.31
C GLN A 92 3.87 -27.02 13.92
N LYS A 93 4.07 -27.80 12.85
CA LYS A 93 5.39 -28.06 12.31
C LYS A 93 5.95 -26.71 11.87
N ALA A 94 6.91 -26.20 12.63
CA ALA A 94 7.60 -24.94 12.37
C ALA A 94 7.98 -24.88 10.88
N ALA A 95 7.66 -23.77 10.23
CA ALA A 95 8.09 -23.49 8.87
C ALA A 95 9.58 -23.81 8.75
N SER A 96 9.91 -24.73 7.85
CA SER A 96 11.23 -25.30 7.67
C SER A 96 12.31 -24.21 7.69
N GLU A 97 13.21 -24.28 8.68
CA GLU A 97 14.44 -23.48 8.75
C GLU A 97 15.15 -23.47 7.38
N PRO A 98 15.72 -22.35 6.94
CA PRO A 98 16.54 -22.33 5.73
C PRO A 98 17.70 -23.32 5.87
N ALA A 99 17.98 -24.04 4.78
CA ALA A 99 18.91 -25.16 4.73
C ALA A 99 20.24 -24.86 5.44
N LYS A 100 20.53 -25.64 6.49
CA LYS A 100 21.79 -25.58 7.25
C LYS A 100 22.95 -25.97 6.33
N ALA A 101 23.91 -25.07 6.19
CA ALA A 101 25.23 -25.36 5.64
C ALA A 101 25.93 -26.48 6.43
N LYS A 102 26.79 -27.23 5.72
CA LYS A 102 27.48 -28.46 6.13
C LYS A 102 28.12 -28.41 7.54
N PRO A 103 28.18 -29.55 8.27
CA PRO A 103 28.70 -29.60 9.63
C PRO A 103 30.24 -29.53 9.67
N GLN A 104 30.80 -28.64 10.49
CA GLN A 104 32.21 -28.68 10.91
C GLN A 104 32.38 -29.50 12.20
N PRO A 105 33.56 -30.14 12.42
CA PRO A 105 33.75 -31.12 13.48
C PRO A 105 33.77 -30.50 14.90
N LYS A 106 33.21 -31.28 15.84
CA LYS A 106 33.02 -30.96 17.27
C LYS A 106 34.35 -30.68 17.99
N GLY A 107 34.59 -29.41 18.32
CA GLY A 107 35.49 -29.01 19.41
C GLY A 107 34.72 -28.79 20.71
N LYS A 108 35.03 -29.55 21.77
CA LYS A 108 34.47 -29.33 23.12
C LYS A 108 34.91 -27.95 23.63
N ARG A 109 33.99 -27.01 23.81
CA ARG A 109 34.22 -25.81 24.65
C ARG A 109 33.11 -25.68 25.68
N LYS A 110 33.56 -25.57 26.94
CA LYS A 110 32.76 -25.50 28.15
C LYS A 110 31.80 -24.31 28.09
N ALA A 111 30.57 -24.52 28.55
CA ALA A 111 29.59 -23.47 28.75
C ALA A 111 30.09 -22.47 29.80
N LYS A 112 30.31 -21.22 29.38
CA LYS A 112 30.27 -20.08 30.29
C LYS A 112 28.90 -19.45 30.14
N LYS A 113 28.13 -19.46 31.23
CA LYS A 113 26.83 -18.81 31.34
C LYS A 113 27.09 -17.31 31.41
N ASP A 114 26.94 -16.61 30.29
CA ASP A 114 26.91 -15.15 30.30
C ASP A 114 25.57 -14.70 30.88
N LYS A 115 25.62 -14.30 32.16
CA LYS A 115 24.58 -13.48 32.79
C LYS A 115 24.75 -12.05 32.26
N ASP A 116 24.20 -11.76 31.10
CA ASP A 116 23.89 -10.38 30.73
C ASP A 116 22.78 -10.35 29.67
N SER A 117 21.61 -10.90 30.01
CA SER A 117 20.37 -10.59 29.29
C SER A 117 19.92 -9.20 29.72
N ARG A 118 20.54 -8.16 29.16
CA ARG A 118 20.00 -6.80 29.26
C ARG A 118 18.88 -6.69 28.25
N ASP A 119 17.68 -7.09 28.67
CA ASP A 119 16.46 -6.75 27.96
C ASP A 119 16.34 -5.22 27.86
N PHE A 120 15.97 -4.75 26.68
CA PHE A 120 15.82 -3.32 26.39
C PHE A 120 14.79 -2.69 27.33
N THR A 121 15.21 -1.68 28.09
CA THR A 121 14.34 -0.87 28.96
C THR A 121 14.37 0.58 28.49
N ALA A 122 13.20 1.11 28.13
CA ALA A 122 13.06 2.50 27.68
C ALA A 122 13.12 3.46 28.87
N VAL A 123 14.04 4.42 28.83
CA VAL A 123 14.16 5.50 29.82
C VAL A 123 13.42 6.74 29.31
N ALA A 124 12.43 7.22 30.05
CA ALA A 124 11.70 8.44 29.70
C ALA A 124 12.56 9.70 29.92
N PRO A 125 12.44 10.73 29.06
CA PRO A 125 13.20 11.97 29.22
C PRO A 125 12.74 12.74 30.48
N LYS A 126 13.70 13.24 31.26
CA LYS A 126 13.42 14.09 32.43
C LYS A 126 12.70 15.36 31.96
N LYS A 127 11.55 15.65 32.56
CA LYS A 127 10.76 16.86 32.32
C LYS A 127 11.63 18.09 32.63
N ALA A 128 11.89 18.91 31.61
CA ALA A 128 12.55 20.21 31.80
C ALA A 128 11.67 21.09 32.71
N ARG A 129 12.30 21.79 33.65
CA ARG A 129 11.66 22.67 34.61
C ARG A 129 11.83 24.12 34.17
#